data_AF-A0A316ICC6-F1
#
_entry.id   AF-A0A316ICC6-F1
#
_cell.length_a   1.000
_cell.length_b   1.000
_cell.length_c   1.000
_cell.angle_alpha   90.00
_cell.angle_beta   90.00
_cell.angle_gamma   90.00
#
_symmetry.space_group_name_H-M   'P 1'
#
loop_
_entity.id
_entity.type
_entity.pdbx_description
1 polymer ?
#
loop_
_entity_poly.entity_id
_entity_poly.type
_entity_poly.pdbx_seq_one_letter_code
_entity_poly.pdbx_strand_id
1 'polypeptide(L)'
;MSIEVTFAEILQAATTISTQSREVDALLDELRQEVTKTLGGYRGEGAEAYQASQAKWDQGADDLNKVLAAIGTAVQQAGEGYQEAEQRNISRW
;
A
#
# COMPACT_ATOMS: atom_id res chain seq x y z
N MET A 1 16.04 16.28 -16.02
CA MET A 1 15.26 15.14 -15.50
C MET A 1 13.81 15.39 -15.85
N SER A 2 13.23 14.56 -16.69
CA SER A 2 11.87 14.70 -17.23
C SER A 2 10.83 14.15 -16.24
N ILE A 3 9.60 14.66 -16.33
CA ILE A 3 8.44 14.22 -15.54
C ILE A 3 8.18 12.71 -15.67
N GLU A 4 8.49 12.11 -16.83
CA GLU A 4 8.41 10.65 -17.05
C GLU A 4 9.30 9.83 -16.11
N VAL A 5 10.52 10.32 -15.82
CA VAL A 5 11.44 9.62 -14.90
C VAL A 5 10.85 9.63 -13.49
N THR A 6 10.36 10.78 -13.04
CA THR A 6 9.70 10.93 -11.74
C THR A 6 8.42 10.10 -11.62
N PHE A 7 7.68 9.95 -12.72
CA PHE A 7 6.50 9.09 -12.80
C PHE A 7 6.83 7.61 -12.57
N ALA A 8 7.85 7.10 -13.28
CA ALA A 8 8.28 5.71 -13.14
C ALA A 8 8.76 5.40 -11.72
N GLU A 9 9.46 6.35 -11.09
CA GLU A 9 9.93 6.24 -9.70
C GLU A 9 8.78 6.15 -8.70
N ILE A 10 7.73 6.96 -8.86
CA ILE A 10 6.55 6.94 -7.99
C ILE A 10 5.79 5.61 -8.11
N LEU A 11 5.58 5.12 -9.34
CA LEU A 11 4.94 3.82 -9.57
C LEU A 11 5.73 2.66 -8.98
N GLN A 12 7.06 2.71 -9.12
CA GLN A 12 7.95 1.71 -8.55
C GLN A 12 7.86 1.72 -7.01
N ALA A 13 7.91 2.91 -6.40
CA ALA A 13 7.78 3.06 -4.95
C ALA A 13 6.42 2.53 -4.45
N ALA A 14 5.32 2.86 -5.13
CA ALA A 14 3.99 2.36 -4.80
C ALA A 14 3.90 0.83 -4.85
N THR A 15 4.50 0.23 -5.89
CA THR A 15 4.55 -1.23 -6.06
C THR A 15 5.37 -1.90 -4.95
N THR A 16 6.52 -1.32 -4.61
CA THR A 16 7.39 -1.79 -3.53
C THR A 16 6.66 -1.73 -2.18
N ILE A 17 5.99 -0.63 -1.89
CA ILE A 17 5.23 -0.47 -0.64
C ILE A 17 4.08 -1.48 -0.57
N SER A 18 3.33 -1.68 -1.66
CA SER A 18 2.25 -2.68 -1.70
C SER A 18 2.77 -4.11 -1.45
N THR A 19 3.94 -4.43 -2.02
CA THR A 19 4.58 -5.75 -1.81
C THR A 19 4.98 -5.95 -0.36
N GLN A 20 5.66 -4.97 0.23
CA GLN A 20 6.07 -5.03 1.63
C GLN A 20 4.87 -5.12 2.59
N SER A 21 3.77 -4.41 2.30
CA SER A 21 2.53 -4.52 3.09
C SER A 21 2.02 -5.96 3.13
N ARG A 22 1.97 -6.64 1.98
CA ARG A 22 1.51 -8.04 1.90
C ARG A 22 2.43 -9.01 2.62
N GLU A 23 3.73 -8.77 2.60
CA GLU A 23 4.70 -9.58 3.35
C GLU A 23 4.47 -9.44 4.86
N VAL A 24 4.22 -8.23 5.35
CA VAL A 24 3.90 -8.01 6.76
C VAL A 24 2.56 -8.63 7.14
N ASP A 25 1.54 -8.53 6.29
CA ASP A 25 0.25 -9.21 6.51
C ASP A 25 0.44 -10.72 6.70
N ALA A 26 1.24 -11.35 5.84
CA ALA A 26 1.54 -12.77 5.93
C ALA A 26 2.25 -13.15 7.24
N LEU A 27 3.23 -12.34 7.67
CA LEU A 27 3.93 -12.54 8.95
C LEU A 27 3.00 -12.39 10.16
N LEU A 28 2.04 -11.47 10.10
CA LEU A 28 1.06 -11.28 11.17
C LEU A 28 0.05 -12.44 11.23
N ASP A 29 -0.36 -12.97 10.09
CA ASP A 29 -1.19 -14.17 10.03
C ASP A 29 -0.45 -15.41 10.54
N GLU A 30 0.84 -15.56 10.23
CA GLU A 30 1.68 -16.62 10.79
C GLU A 30 1.78 -16.49 12.32
N LEU A 31 2.08 -15.27 12.81
CA LEU A 31 2.11 -14.98 14.24
C LEU A 31 0.77 -15.30 14.90
N ARG A 32 -0.35 -14.97 14.26
CA ARG A 32 -1.70 -15.30 14.74
C ARG A 32 -1.91 -16.79 14.92
N GLN A 33 -1.50 -17.57 13.92
CA GLN A 33 -1.65 -19.03 13.96
C GLN A 33 -0.80 -19.62 15.08
N GLU A 34 0.45 -19.18 15.22
CA GLU A 34 1.33 -19.63 16.29
C GLU A 34 0.82 -19.21 17.67
N VAL A 35 0.32 -17.99 17.84
CA VAL A 35 -0.33 -17.54 19.08
C VAL A 35 -1.54 -18.41 19.40
N THR A 36 -2.41 -18.69 18.43
CA THR A 36 -3.62 -19.53 18.63
C THR A 36 -3.25 -20.97 19.02
N LYS A 37 -2.24 -21.53 18.39
CA LYS A 37 -1.74 -22.88 18.62
C LYS A 37 -1.03 -23.02 19.97
N THR A 38 -0.25 -22.02 20.36
CA THR A 38 0.51 -22.01 21.62
C THR A 38 -0.36 -21.65 22.82
N LEU A 39 -1.36 -20.77 22.62
CA LEU A 39 -2.27 -20.30 23.67
C LEU A 39 -3.60 -21.04 23.74
N GLY A 40 -3.71 -22.26 23.20
CA GLY A 40 -4.91 -23.11 23.31
C GLY A 40 -5.45 -23.31 24.74
N GLY A 41 -4.70 -22.90 25.77
CA GLY A 41 -5.16 -22.81 27.17
C GLY A 41 -5.15 -21.41 27.83
N TYR A 42 -4.62 -20.35 27.19
CA TYR A 42 -4.42 -19.04 27.82
C TYR A 42 -5.52 -18.04 27.40
N ARG A 43 -6.73 -18.21 27.95
CA ARG A 43 -7.78 -17.17 27.93
C ARG A 43 -7.46 -16.09 28.97
N GLY A 44 -6.70 -15.06 28.60
CA GLY A 44 -6.43 -13.90 29.44
C GLY A 44 -5.46 -12.91 28.78
N GLU A 45 -5.46 -11.64 29.25
CA GLU A 45 -4.65 -10.43 28.90
C GLU A 45 -3.83 -10.39 27.59
N GLY A 46 -3.04 -11.42 27.25
CA GLY A 46 -2.32 -11.51 25.98
C GLY A 46 -3.22 -11.48 24.73
N ALA A 47 -4.47 -11.95 24.84
CA ALA A 47 -5.44 -11.87 23.74
C ALA A 47 -5.90 -10.43 23.44
N GLU A 48 -6.04 -9.57 24.45
CA GLU A 48 -6.44 -8.17 24.27
C GLU A 48 -5.30 -7.34 23.67
N ALA A 49 -4.07 -7.52 24.16
CA ALA A 49 -2.89 -6.86 23.59
C ALA A 49 -2.65 -7.26 22.12
N TYR A 50 -2.88 -8.54 21.80
CA TYR A 50 -2.85 -9.03 20.43
C TYR A 50 -3.95 -8.39 19.57
N GLN A 51 -5.21 -8.41 20.01
CA GLN A 51 -6.32 -7.79 19.28
C GLN A 51 -6.10 -6.30 19.05
N ALA A 52 -5.58 -5.58 20.04
CA ALA A 52 -5.24 -4.16 19.90
C ALA A 52 -4.14 -3.92 18.86
N SER A 53 -3.13 -4.80 18.82
CA SER A 53 -2.04 -4.74 17.82
C SER A 53 -2.56 -5.07 16.43
N GLN A 54 -3.43 -6.08 16.30
CA GLN A 54 -4.09 -6.44 15.05
C GLN A 54 -4.96 -5.30 14.53
N ALA A 55 -5.78 -4.67 15.38
CA ALA A 55 -6.63 -3.55 14.98
C ALA A 55 -5.83 -2.33 14.49
N LYS A 56 -4.70 -2.02 15.16
CA LYS A 56 -3.80 -0.94 14.71
C LYS A 56 -3.17 -1.26 13.35
N TRP A 57 -2.85 -2.52 13.11
CA TRP A 57 -2.32 -2.97 11.83
C TRP A 57 -3.37 -2.85 10.73
N ASP A 58 -4.57 -3.39 10.93
CA ASP A 58 -5.66 -3.34 9.96
C ASP A 58 -5.95 -1.88 9.55
N GLN A 59 -5.93 -0.97 10.53
CA GLN A 59 -6.06 0.47 10.28
C GLN A 59 -4.91 1.02 9.42
N GLY A 60 -3.67 0.68 9.74
CA GLY A 60 -2.50 1.14 8.99
C GLY A 60 -2.47 0.61 7.54
N ALA A 61 -2.86 -0.66 7.35
CA ALA A 61 -2.96 -1.28 6.03
C ALA A 61 -4.06 -0.61 5.18
N ASP A 62 -5.22 -0.33 5.76
CA ASP A 62 -6.30 0.40 5.09
C ASP A 62 -5.87 1.82 4.68
N ASP A 63 -5.20 2.54 5.58
CA ASP A 63 -4.71 3.89 5.28
C ASP A 63 -3.61 3.89 4.20
N LEU A 64 -2.72 2.89 4.22
CA LEU A 64 -1.74 2.72 3.17
C LEU A 64 -2.39 2.44 1.81
N ASN A 65 -3.39 1.55 1.76
CA ASN A 65 -4.13 1.25 0.54
C ASN A 65 -4.82 2.51 -0.03
N LYS A 66 -5.40 3.37 0.82
CA LYS A 66 -5.97 4.65 0.39
C LYS A 66 -4.92 5.57 -0.22
N VAL A 67 -3.75 5.67 0.39
CA VAL A 67 -2.64 6.48 -0.14
C VAL A 67 -2.18 5.94 -1.50
N LEU A 68 -2.01 4.63 -1.64
CA LEU A 68 -1.63 4.01 -2.91
C LEU A 68 -2.68 4.24 -4.00
N ALA A 69 -3.97 4.14 -3.67
CA ALA A 69 -5.05 4.44 -4.60
C ALA A 69 -5.06 5.92 -5.04
N ALA A 70 -4.81 6.84 -4.11
CA ALA A 70 -4.69 8.26 -4.42
C ALA A 70 -3.48 8.55 -5.33
N ILE A 71 -2.33 7.92 -5.06
CA ILE A 71 -1.15 8.00 -5.91
C ILE A 71 -1.47 7.49 -7.31
N GLY A 72 -2.09 6.30 -7.43
CA GLY A 72 -2.48 5.73 -8.73
C GLY A 72 -3.40 6.66 -9.53
N THR A 73 -4.36 7.30 -8.86
CA THR A 73 -5.27 8.26 -9.49
C THR A 73 -4.52 9.51 -9.98
N ALA A 74 -3.65 10.09 -9.14
CA ALA A 74 -2.86 11.26 -9.50
C ALA A 74 -1.89 10.96 -10.68
N VAL A 75 -1.29 9.77 -10.67
CA VAL A 75 -0.44 9.23 -11.74
C VAL A 75 -1.22 9.11 -13.05
N GLN A 76 -2.42 8.55 -13.03
CA GLN A 76 -3.26 8.45 -14.24
C GLN A 76 -3.62 9.83 -14.80
N GLN A 77 -4.05 10.76 -13.94
CA GLN A 77 -4.40 12.13 -14.35
C GLN A 77 -3.21 12.88 -14.94
N ALA A 78 -2.01 12.70 -14.38
CA ALA A 78 -0.79 13.30 -14.93
C ALA A 78 -0.43 12.74 -16.31
N GLY A 79 -0.62 11.43 -16.53
CA GLY A 79 -0.42 10.78 -17.82
C GLY A 79 -1.39 11.29 -18.90
N GLU A 80 -2.67 11.41 -18.57
CA GLU A 80 -3.70 11.95 -19.47
C GLU A 80 -3.40 13.40 -19.85
N GLY A 81 -3.07 14.25 -18.87
CA GLY A 81 -2.70 15.65 -19.11
C GLY A 81 -1.47 15.80 -19.99
N TYR A 82 -0.48 14.90 -19.85
CA TYR A 82 0.71 14.88 -20.70
C TYR A 82 0.37 14.48 -22.14
N GLN A 83 -0.37 13.40 -22.36
CA GLN A 83 -0.78 12.97 -23.70
C GLN A 83 -1.59 14.04 -24.44
N GLU A 84 -2.49 14.73 -23.74
CA GLU A 84 -3.23 15.85 -24.33
C GLU A 84 -2.34 17.05 -24.65
N ALA A 85 -1.36 17.36 -23.80
CA ALA A 85 -0.42 18.45 -24.02
C ALA A 85 0.48 18.16 -25.23
N GLU A 86 0.94 16.92 -25.37
CA GLU A 86 1.76 16.48 -26.49
C GLU A 86 0.96 16.45 -27.80
N GLN A 87 -0.27 15.91 -27.81
CA GLN A 87 -1.15 15.99 -29.00
C GLN A 87 -1.45 17.43 -29.43
N ARG A 88 -1.66 18.35 -28.47
CA ARG A 88 -1.88 19.77 -28.75
C ARG A 88 -0.64 20.45 -29.34
N ASN A 89 0.55 20.06 -28.91
CA ASN A 89 1.80 20.57 -29.48
C ASN A 89 2.08 19.99 -30.86
N ILE A 90 1.85 18.68 -31.07
CA ILE A 90 2.01 18.03 -32.36
C ILE A 90 1.00 18.58 -33.38
N SER A 91 -0.24 18.88 -32.98
CA SER A 91 -1.23 19.52 -33.88
C SER A 91 -0.93 20.97 -34.22
N ARG A 92 0.03 21.61 -33.51
CA ARG A 92 0.46 22.99 -33.76
C ARG A 92 1.68 23.10 -34.66
N TRP A 93 2.36 22.00 -34.93
CA TRP A 93 3.52 21.90 -35.83
C TRP A 93 3.10 21.19 -37.12
#